data_AF-A0A955HPW8-F1
#
_entry.id   AF-A0A955HPW8-F1
#
_cell.length_a   1.000
_cell.length_b   1.000
_cell.length_c   1.000
_cell.angle_alpha   90.00
_cell.angle_beta   90.00
_cell.angle_gamma   90.00
#
_symmetry.space_group_name_H-M   'P 1'
#
loop_
_entity.id
_entity.type
_entity.pdbx_description
1 polymer ?
#
loop_
_entity_poly.entity_id
_entity_poly.type
_entity_poly.pdbx_seq_one_letter_code
_entity_poly.pdbx_strand_id
1 'polypeptide(L)'
;MTRVNILGVPIDAVSMHEAVKRIQEMLKGGKHHVMTPNSEMLVCAQRNDSFRSLLNHTDLNVADSAGLLWAARQTGQSLPERVAGVDLVETLLMTISSEHPVFFLGGRNGVAEKAARRLKMENGTLNMTSYEGSPSPEDAPEIIQRINDSGAHLLLVAYGAPA
;
A
#
# COMPACT_ATOMS: atom_id res chain seq x y z
N MET A 1 8.18 17.54 -1.60
CA MET A 1 7.94 16.50 -2.61
C MET A 1 6.89 17.01 -3.57
N THR A 2 7.06 16.81 -4.87
CA THR A 2 6.09 17.31 -5.86
C THR A 2 4.92 16.34 -5.93
N ARG A 3 3.69 16.86 -5.77
CA ARG A 3 2.45 16.11 -5.98
C ARG A 3 1.76 16.61 -7.25
N VAL A 4 1.25 15.66 -8.03
CA VAL A 4 0.45 15.89 -9.24
C VAL A 4 -1.01 15.67 -8.86
N ASN A 5 -1.87 16.65 -9.10
CA ASN A 5 -3.29 16.50 -8.79
C ASN A 5 -4.04 15.95 -10.00
N ILE A 6 -4.55 14.73 -9.91
CA ILE A 6 -5.31 14.07 -10.98
C ILE A 6 -6.73 13.82 -10.47
N LEU A 7 -7.73 14.44 -11.10
CA LEU A 7 -9.14 14.36 -10.71
C LEU A 7 -9.39 14.67 -9.21
N GLY A 8 -8.62 15.59 -8.64
CA GLY A 8 -8.75 15.97 -7.23
C GLY A 8 -8.21 14.93 -6.24
N VAL A 9 -7.36 14.02 -6.70
CA VAL A 9 -6.55 13.11 -5.89
C VAL A 9 -5.07 13.46 -6.10
N PRO A 10 -4.32 13.68 -5.01
CA PRO A 10 -2.90 13.99 -5.11
C PRO A 10 -2.09 12.71 -5.32
N ILE A 11 -1.27 12.66 -6.37
CA ILE A 11 -0.37 11.54 -6.69
C ILE A 11 1.07 12.01 -6.51
N ASP A 12 1.86 11.23 -5.80
CA ASP A 12 3.25 11.55 -5.51
C ASP A 12 4.13 11.22 -6.72
N ALA A 13 4.90 12.21 -7.20
CA ALA A 13 5.81 12.03 -8.31
C ALA A 13 7.11 11.35 -7.84
N VAL A 14 7.04 10.03 -7.63
CA VAL A 14 8.14 9.21 -7.12
C VAL A 14 8.38 7.99 -8.02
N SER A 15 9.64 7.61 -8.15
CA SER A 15 10.06 6.30 -8.69
C SER A 15 9.85 5.19 -7.65
N MET A 16 9.93 3.93 -8.07
CA MET A 16 9.97 2.72 -7.27
C MET A 16 11.05 2.84 -6.19
N HIS A 17 12.26 3.24 -6.59
CA HIS A 17 13.38 3.40 -5.66
C HIS A 17 13.08 4.46 -4.59
N GLU A 18 12.53 5.61 -5.00
CA GLU A 18 12.16 6.68 -4.08
C GLU A 18 10.99 6.28 -3.16
N ALA A 19 9.99 5.57 -3.69
CA ALA A 19 8.87 5.05 -2.93
C ALA A 19 9.33 4.06 -1.85
N VAL A 20 10.16 3.07 -2.21
CA VAL A 20 10.75 2.12 -1.26
C VAL A 20 11.54 2.85 -0.17
N LYS A 21 12.44 3.75 -0.56
CA LYS A 21 13.23 4.55 0.39
C LYS A 21 12.34 5.35 1.33
N ARG A 22 11.26 5.94 0.81
CA ARG A 22 10.32 6.73 1.61
C ARG A 22 9.60 5.86 2.64
N ILE A 23 9.17 4.67 2.25
CA ILE A 23 8.52 3.71 3.17
C ILE A 23 9.51 3.23 4.22
N GLN A 24 10.76 2.95 3.85
CA GLN A 24 11.82 2.61 4.82
C GLN A 24 12.05 3.73 5.86
N GLU A 25 11.99 5.00 5.46
CA GLU A 25 12.03 6.12 6.40
C GLU A 25 10.78 6.18 7.29
N MET A 26 9.59 5.87 6.75
CA MET A 26 8.34 5.79 7.53
C MET A 26 8.39 4.68 8.60
N LEU A 27 9.08 3.57 8.32
CA LEU A 27 9.25 2.47 9.28
C LEU A 27 10.09 2.85 10.51
N LYS A 28 10.83 3.97 10.48
CA LYS A 28 11.59 4.46 11.64
C LYS A 28 10.71 5.10 12.72
N GLY A 29 9.45 5.41 12.42
CA GLY A 29 8.50 5.88 13.43
C GLY A 29 7.29 6.63 12.87
N GLY A 30 6.25 6.74 13.70
CA GLY A 30 4.97 7.33 13.35
C GLY A 30 3.98 6.31 12.78
N LYS A 31 2.79 6.78 12.43
CA LYS A 31 1.76 6.01 11.74
C LYS A 31 1.58 6.63 10.36
N HIS A 32 1.74 5.82 9.33
CA HIS A 32 1.69 6.29 7.94
C HIS A 32 0.73 5.41 7.14
N HIS A 33 0.03 6.02 6.19
CA HIS A 33 -0.87 5.34 5.27
C HIS A 33 -0.37 5.53 3.83
N VAL A 34 -0.04 4.42 3.19
CA VAL A 34 0.44 4.35 1.80
C VAL A 34 -0.64 3.72 0.95
N MET A 35 -0.96 4.37 -0.18
CA MET A 35 -1.86 3.83 -1.19
C MET A 35 -1.14 3.79 -2.54
N THR A 36 -1.63 2.92 -3.42
CA THR A 36 -1.16 2.80 -4.80
C THR A 36 -2.30 3.13 -5.76
N PRO A 37 -2.76 4.42 -5.85
CA PRO A 37 -3.89 4.74 -6.70
C PRO A 37 -3.66 4.30 -8.15
N ASN A 38 -4.70 3.71 -8.74
CA ASN A 38 -4.79 3.39 -10.15
C ASN A 38 -5.96 4.16 -10.79
N SER A 39 -6.12 4.01 -12.11
CA SER A 39 -7.17 4.72 -12.85
C SER A 39 -8.59 4.42 -12.33
N GLU A 40 -8.87 3.17 -11.95
CA GLU A 40 -10.18 2.74 -11.45
C GLU A 40 -10.49 3.38 -10.10
N MET A 41 -9.50 3.43 -9.20
CA MET A 41 -9.63 4.10 -7.90
C MET A 41 -9.94 5.59 -8.05
N LEU A 42 -9.32 6.28 -9.02
CA LEU A 42 -9.60 7.69 -9.27
C LEU A 42 -11.02 7.92 -9.81
N VAL A 43 -11.51 7.03 -10.68
CA VAL A 43 -12.91 7.06 -11.16
C VAL A 43 -13.88 6.79 -10.01
N CYS A 44 -13.57 5.82 -9.15
CA CYS A 44 -14.35 5.51 -7.96
C CYS A 44 -14.42 6.72 -7.00
N ALA A 45 -13.29 7.38 -6.76
CA ALA A 45 -13.19 8.58 -5.92
C ALA A 45 -14.04 9.76 -6.42
N GLN A 46 -14.42 9.81 -7.71
CA GLN A 46 -15.35 10.84 -8.20
C GLN A 46 -16.79 10.63 -7.72
N ARG A 47 -17.13 9.43 -7.26
CA ARG A 47 -18.49 9.04 -6.83
C ARG A 47 -18.55 8.69 -5.34
N ASN A 48 -17.40 8.74 -4.65
CA ASN A 48 -17.28 8.34 -3.26
C ASN A 48 -16.40 9.37 -2.51
N ASP A 49 -17.06 10.33 -1.86
CA ASP A 49 -16.40 11.43 -1.15
C ASP A 49 -15.55 10.94 0.02
N SER A 50 -15.97 9.89 0.73
CA SER A 50 -15.19 9.34 1.84
C SER A 50 -13.90 8.71 1.34
N PHE A 51 -13.96 7.97 0.23
CA PHE A 51 -12.78 7.39 -0.39
C PHE A 51 -11.85 8.46 -0.98
N ARG A 52 -12.40 9.47 -1.63
CA ARG A 52 -11.62 10.62 -2.11
C ARG A 52 -10.93 11.35 -0.96
N SER A 53 -11.65 11.59 0.14
CA SER A 53 -11.09 12.21 1.33
C SER A 53 -9.93 11.37 1.88
N LEU A 54 -10.09 10.05 1.98
CA LEU A 54 -9.03 9.13 2.40
C LEU A 54 -7.79 9.27 1.52
N LEU A 55 -7.94 9.21 0.19
CA LEU A 55 -6.83 9.37 -0.74
C LEU A 55 -6.15 10.75 -0.66
N ASN A 56 -6.86 11.79 -0.21
CA ASN A 56 -6.26 13.11 -0.03
C ASN A 56 -5.44 13.24 1.27
N HIS A 57 -5.63 12.34 2.24
CA HIS A 57 -4.99 12.38 3.56
C HIS A 57 -3.93 11.29 3.78
N THR A 58 -3.59 10.52 2.75
CA THR A 58 -2.50 9.55 2.81
C THR A 58 -1.13 10.23 2.77
N ASP A 59 -0.16 9.58 3.43
CA ASP A 59 1.21 10.04 3.50
C ASP A 59 1.98 9.79 2.19
N LEU A 60 1.54 8.80 1.40
CA LEU A 60 2.11 8.48 0.10
C LEU A 60 1.06 7.85 -0.84
N ASN A 61 0.91 8.41 -2.03
CA ASN A 61 0.08 7.93 -3.14
C ASN A 61 0.94 7.63 -4.36
N VAL A 62 1.27 6.36 -4.55
CA VAL A 62 2.16 5.90 -5.62
C VAL A 62 1.36 5.58 -6.90
N ALA A 63 1.87 6.01 -8.06
CA ALA A 63 1.15 5.84 -9.33
C ALA A 63 1.21 4.40 -9.88
N ASP A 64 0.13 3.64 -9.72
CA ASP A 64 0.10 2.20 -10.05
C ASP A 64 -0.16 1.91 -11.54
N SER A 65 -0.95 2.75 -12.22
CA SER A 65 -1.35 2.53 -13.61
C SER A 65 -0.70 3.51 -14.60
N ALA A 66 -0.47 3.03 -15.83
CA ALA A 66 -0.01 3.87 -16.93
C ALA A 66 -1.01 5.01 -17.27
N GLY A 67 -2.29 4.82 -16.93
CA GLY A 67 -3.32 5.86 -17.10
C GLY A 67 -3.06 7.11 -16.27
N LEU A 68 -2.45 6.98 -15.09
CA LEU A 68 -2.07 8.14 -14.28
C LEU A 68 -0.92 8.92 -14.89
N LEU A 69 0.09 8.23 -15.43
CA LEU A 69 1.19 8.87 -16.15
C LEU A 69 0.67 9.64 -17.37
N TRP A 70 -0.27 9.04 -18.11
CA TRP A 70 -0.93 9.71 -19.23
C TRP A 70 -1.70 10.95 -18.78
N ALA A 71 -2.52 10.84 -17.72
CA ALA A 71 -3.31 11.95 -17.21
C ALA A 71 -2.45 13.11 -16.70
N ALA A 72 -1.35 12.82 -16.01
CA ALA A 72 -0.37 13.82 -15.59
C ALA A 72 0.14 14.63 -16.81
N ARG A 73 0.55 13.92 -17.88
CA ARG A 73 1.04 14.55 -19.12
C ARG A 73 -0.01 15.45 -19.79
N GLN A 74 -1.29 15.08 -19.76
CA GLN A 74 -2.37 15.92 -20.30
C GLN A 74 -2.51 17.25 -19.55
N THR A 75 -2.05 17.32 -18.30
CA THR A 75 -2.07 18.54 -17.47
C THR A 75 -0.74 19.29 -17.45
N GLY A 76 0.21 18.92 -18.31
CA GLY A 76 1.55 19.52 -18.34
C GLY A 76 2.45 19.11 -17.17
N GLN A 77 2.04 18.11 -16.39
CA GLN A 77 2.77 17.56 -15.25
C GLN A 77 3.38 16.21 -15.64
N SER A 78 4.34 15.72 -14.86
CA SER A 78 4.97 14.42 -15.09
C SER A 78 5.02 13.60 -13.80
N LEU A 79 4.74 12.30 -13.96
CA LEU A 79 5.08 11.27 -12.99
C LEU A 79 6.29 10.52 -13.59
N PRO A 80 7.33 10.22 -12.80
CA PRO A 80 8.60 9.70 -13.32
C PRO A 80 8.43 8.31 -13.94
N GLU A 81 7.68 7.42 -13.28
CA GLU A 81 7.39 6.09 -13.78
C GLU A 81 6.10 5.50 -13.18
N ARG A 82 5.69 4.35 -13.71
CA ARG A 82 4.60 3.54 -13.18
C ARG A 82 5.18 2.59 -12.13
N VAL A 83 4.62 2.61 -10.94
CA VAL A 83 5.06 1.81 -9.80
C VAL A 83 3.89 0.92 -9.36
N ALA A 84 3.85 -0.31 -9.86
CA ALA A 84 2.78 -1.25 -9.52
C ALA A 84 2.86 -1.60 -8.02
N GLY A 85 1.72 -1.66 -7.34
CA GLY A 85 1.69 -1.95 -5.91
C GLY A 85 2.26 -3.31 -5.54
N VAL A 86 2.05 -4.33 -6.38
CA VAL A 86 2.65 -5.66 -6.18
C VAL A 86 4.18 -5.61 -6.26
N ASP A 87 4.73 -4.95 -7.28
CA ASP A 87 6.18 -4.81 -7.47
C ASP A 87 6.78 -3.97 -6.32
N LEU A 88 6.04 -2.97 -5.83
CA LEU A 88 6.44 -2.15 -4.69
C LEU A 88 6.52 -2.97 -3.41
N VAL A 89 5.52 -3.79 -3.13
CA VAL A 89 5.52 -4.69 -1.96
C VAL A 89 6.65 -5.70 -2.07
N GLU A 90 6.82 -6.38 -3.21
CA GLU A 90 7.93 -7.33 -3.40
C GLU A 90 9.29 -6.66 -3.21
N THR A 91 9.53 -5.51 -3.85
CA THR A 91 10.80 -4.77 -3.73
C THR A 91 11.05 -4.27 -2.30
N LEU A 92 10.02 -3.76 -1.63
CA LEU A 92 10.12 -3.32 -0.24
C LEU A 92 10.50 -4.50 0.66
N LEU A 93 9.80 -5.64 0.53
CA LEU A 93 10.05 -6.82 1.35
C LEU A 93 11.44 -7.43 1.11
N MET A 94 12.04 -7.27 -0.08
CA MET A 94 13.44 -7.70 -0.30
C MET A 94 14.48 -6.78 0.35
N THR A 95 14.10 -5.59 0.80
CA THR A 95 15.06 -4.54 1.23
C THR A 95 14.89 -4.12 2.69
N ILE A 96 13.77 -4.42 3.34
CA ILE A 96 13.56 -4.11 4.76
C ILE A 96 14.29 -5.10 5.67
N SER A 97 14.74 -4.61 6.83
CA SER A 97 15.38 -5.41 7.88
C SER A 97 14.39 -6.39 8.53
N SER A 98 14.91 -7.51 9.03
CA SER A 98 14.16 -8.46 9.87
C SER A 98 13.60 -7.87 11.16
N GLU A 99 14.10 -6.69 11.56
CA GLU A 99 13.59 -5.90 12.69
C GLU A 99 12.24 -5.21 12.41
N HIS A 100 11.71 -5.30 11.19
CA HIS A 100 10.39 -4.81 10.85
C HIS A 100 9.42 -5.98 10.60
N PRO A 101 8.72 -6.49 11.63
CA PRO A 101 7.74 -7.54 11.45
C PRO A 101 6.60 -7.08 10.53
N VAL A 102 6.17 -7.98 9.65
CA VAL A 102 5.15 -7.72 8.62
C VAL A 102 3.91 -8.53 8.91
N PHE A 103 2.74 -7.92 8.72
CA PHE A 103 1.45 -8.56 8.84
C PHE A 103 0.71 -8.52 7.49
N PHE A 104 0.30 -9.67 7.00
CA PHE A 104 -0.53 -9.81 5.80
C PHE A 104 -2.00 -9.99 6.22
N LEU A 105 -2.86 -9.06 5.82
CA LEU A 105 -4.28 -9.09 6.13
C LEU A 105 -5.13 -9.29 4.88
N GLY A 106 -6.06 -10.24 4.94
CA GLY A 106 -7.04 -10.49 3.88
C GLY A 106 -6.60 -11.56 2.88
N GLY A 107 -7.18 -11.52 1.68
CA GLY A 107 -7.09 -12.62 0.72
C GLY A 107 -8.03 -13.79 1.04
N ARG A 108 -8.06 -14.78 0.15
CA ARG A 108 -8.86 -16.01 0.34
C ARG A 108 -8.14 -16.99 1.28
N ASN A 109 -8.86 -18.01 1.73
CA ASN A 109 -8.31 -19.05 2.60
C ASN A 109 -7.02 -19.67 2.02
N GLY A 110 -5.95 -19.68 2.82
CA GLY A 110 -4.59 -20.10 2.51
C GLY A 110 -3.78 -19.15 1.62
N VAL A 111 -4.29 -18.01 1.17
CA VAL A 111 -3.56 -17.12 0.23
C VAL A 111 -2.54 -16.26 0.95
N ALA A 112 -2.92 -15.62 2.05
CA ALA A 112 -2.00 -14.76 2.81
C ALA A 112 -0.85 -15.58 3.38
N GLU A 113 -1.15 -16.80 3.87
CA GLU A 113 -0.12 -17.71 4.36
C GLU A 113 0.83 -18.17 3.24
N LYS A 114 0.31 -18.52 2.05
CA LYS A 114 1.14 -18.88 0.89
C LYS A 114 2.05 -17.74 0.45
N ALA A 115 1.53 -16.51 0.44
CA ALA A 115 2.31 -15.32 0.11
C ALA A 115 3.45 -15.12 1.12
N ALA A 116 3.15 -15.14 2.41
CA ALA A 116 4.15 -15.02 3.48
C ALA A 116 5.22 -16.12 3.40
N ARG A 117 4.82 -17.39 3.16
CA ARG A 117 5.76 -18.51 3.02
C ARG A 117 6.66 -18.36 1.79
N ARG A 118 6.12 -17.96 0.64
CA ARG A 118 6.91 -17.73 -0.58
C ARG A 118 7.95 -16.64 -0.35
N LEU A 119 7.52 -15.49 0.18
CA LEU A 119 8.39 -14.36 0.44
C LEU A 119 9.44 -14.69 1.52
N LYS A 120 9.13 -15.59 2.47
CA LYS A 120 10.10 -16.09 3.43
C LYS A 120 11.19 -16.95 2.78
N MET A 121 10.88 -17.72 1.74
CA MET A 121 11.91 -18.47 1.03
C MET A 121 12.86 -17.56 0.27
N GLU A 122 12.36 -16.42 -0.21
CA GLU A 122 13.14 -15.42 -0.94
C GLU A 122 13.89 -14.45 -0.01
N ASN A 123 13.33 -14.16 1.18
CA ASN A 123 13.94 -13.35 2.23
C ASN A 123 13.75 -14.00 3.64
N GLY A 124 14.61 -14.95 3.95
CA GLY A 124 14.51 -15.86 5.11
C GLY A 124 14.57 -15.23 6.49
N THR A 125 14.91 -13.95 6.60
CA THR A 125 15.09 -13.27 7.89
C THR A 125 13.83 -12.53 8.34
N LEU A 126 12.88 -12.24 7.44
CA LEU A 126 11.70 -11.45 7.79
C LEU A 126 10.72 -12.22 8.68
N ASN A 127 10.32 -11.57 9.77
CA ASN A 127 9.22 -12.04 10.60
C ASN A 127 7.89 -11.66 9.93
N MET A 128 7.13 -12.65 9.50
CA MET A 128 5.88 -12.46 8.75
C MET A 128 4.77 -13.26 9.40
N THR A 129 3.65 -12.60 9.66
CA THR A 129 2.41 -13.19 10.15
C THR A 129 1.29 -12.88 9.17
N SER A 130 0.25 -13.71 9.14
CA SER A 130 -0.87 -13.52 8.23
C SER A 130 -2.19 -13.84 8.90
N TYR A 131 -3.23 -13.11 8.53
CA TYR A 131 -4.60 -13.39 8.94
C TYR A 131 -5.57 -13.18 7.77
N GLU A 132 -6.33 -14.22 7.48
CA GLU A 132 -7.35 -14.23 6.43
C GLU A 132 -8.67 -13.73 7.02
N GLY A 133 -8.68 -12.45 7.37
CA GLY A 133 -9.85 -11.78 7.93
C GLY A 133 -10.83 -11.31 6.85
N SER A 134 -12.05 -11.03 7.27
CA SER A 134 -13.06 -10.32 6.48
C SER A 134 -12.95 -8.80 6.73
N PRO A 135 -13.29 -7.93 5.76
CA PRO A 135 -13.44 -6.48 6.01
C PRO A 135 -14.71 -6.13 6.83
N SER A 136 -15.42 -7.11 7.39
CA SER A 136 -16.63 -6.89 8.18
C SER A 136 -16.35 -6.02 9.42
N PRO A 137 -17.18 -5.00 9.71
CA PRO A 137 -17.06 -4.20 10.94
C PRO A 137 -17.15 -5.04 12.23
N GLU A 138 -17.85 -6.18 12.19
CA GLU A 138 -18.00 -7.07 13.35
C GLU A 138 -16.69 -7.76 13.74
N ASP A 139 -15.86 -8.09 12.75
CA ASP A 139 -14.57 -8.77 12.94
C ASP A 139 -13.44 -7.77 13.24
N ALA A 140 -13.66 -6.48 12.97
CA ALA A 140 -12.64 -5.43 13.07
C ALA A 140 -11.98 -5.35 14.45
N PRO A 141 -12.70 -5.42 15.60
CA PRO A 141 -12.06 -5.38 16.92
C PRO A 141 -11.06 -6.52 17.14
N GLU A 142 -11.42 -7.74 16.76
CA GLU A 142 -10.53 -8.91 16.88
C GLU A 142 -9.32 -8.78 15.94
N ILE A 143 -9.55 -8.37 14.69
CA ILE A 143 -8.49 -8.16 13.69
C ILE A 143 -7.49 -7.12 14.18
N ILE A 144 -7.98 -5.97 14.67
CA ILE A 144 -7.12 -4.90 15.20
C ILE A 144 -6.31 -5.42 16.39
N GLN A 145 -6.92 -6.19 17.30
CA GLN A 145 -6.20 -6.76 18.43
C GLN A 145 -5.09 -7.71 17.95
N ARG A 146 -5.36 -8.61 17.01
CA ARG A 146 -4.35 -9.52 16.42
C ARG A 146 -3.19 -8.77 15.76
N ILE A 147 -3.48 -7.69 15.03
CA ILE A 147 -2.45 -6.87 14.40
C ILE A 147 -1.56 -6.22 15.48
N ASN A 148 -2.17 -5.64 16.52
CA ASN A 148 -1.42 -5.01 17.61
C ASN A 148 -0.56 -6.02 18.38
N ASP A 149 -1.13 -7.19 18.72
CA ASP A 149 -0.44 -8.25 19.46
C ASP A 149 0.72 -8.87 18.65
N SER A 150 0.67 -8.80 17.31
CA SER A 150 1.76 -9.29 16.45
C SER A 150 3.02 -8.42 16.48
N GLY A 151 2.93 -7.18 16.97
CA GLY A 151 4.03 -6.21 16.94
C GLY A 151 4.43 -5.75 15.54
N ALA A 152 3.52 -5.85 14.56
CA ALA A 152 3.81 -5.50 13.18
C ALA A 152 4.20 -4.02 13.00
N HIS A 153 5.27 -3.78 12.26
CA HIS A 153 5.69 -2.45 11.82
C HIS A 153 5.13 -2.12 10.43
N LEU A 154 4.84 -3.15 9.63
CA LEU A 154 4.25 -3.03 8.30
C LEU A 154 3.00 -3.90 8.20
N LEU A 155 1.85 -3.28 7.89
CA LEU A 155 0.60 -3.97 7.61
C LEU A 155 0.29 -3.89 6.11
N LEU A 156 0.13 -5.06 5.47
CA LEU A 156 -0.26 -5.19 4.07
C LEU A 156 -1.72 -5.61 3.99
N VAL A 157 -2.60 -4.72 3.53
CA VAL A 157 -4.07 -4.93 3.51
C VAL A 157 -4.52 -5.32 2.11
N ALA A 158 -5.04 -6.54 1.97
CA ALA A 158 -5.48 -7.13 0.71
C ALA A 158 -7.01 -7.35 0.65
N TYR A 159 -7.79 -6.32 0.98
CA TYR A 159 -9.26 -6.31 0.84
C TYR A 159 -9.76 -5.79 -0.50
N GLY A 160 -8.88 -5.16 -1.29
CA GLY A 160 -9.26 -4.44 -2.49
C GLY A 160 -9.75 -3.02 -2.18
N ALA A 161 -9.78 -2.15 -3.19
CA ALA A 161 -10.24 -0.78 -3.05
C ALA A 161 -11.65 -0.62 -3.64
N PRO A 162 -12.58 0.15 -3.04
CA PRO A 162 -12.46 0.89 -1.77
C PRO A 162 -13.06 0.09 -0.58
N ALA A 163 -12.80 -1.22 -0.52
CA ALA A 163 -13.50 -2.15 0.39
C ALA A 163 -13.37 -1.78 1.87
#